data_AF-A0A7X7MQ89-F1
#
_entry.id   AF-A0A7X7MQ89-F1
#
_cell.length_a   1.000
_cell.length_b   1.000
_cell.length_c   1.000
_cell.angle_alpha   90.00
_cell.angle_beta   90.00
_cell.angle_gamma   90.00
#
_symmetry.space_group_name_H-M   'P 1'
#
loop_
_entity.id
_entity.type
_entity.pdbx_description
1 polymer ?
#
loop_
_entity_poly.entity_id
_entity_poly.type
_entity_poly.pdbx_seq_one_letter_code
_entity_poly.pdbx_strand_id
1 'polypeptide(L)' 'PVARATGYHEMTDHQILTPDRTVQRTVFANGVTVTVNFGERPHRMPDGSEIPALDVRSSVLTTKYD' A
#
# COMPACT_ATOMS: atom_id res chain seq x y z
N PRO A 1 -3.45 -2.40 -13.09
CA PRO A 1 -3.80 -3.68 -12.43
C PRO A 1 -4.55 -3.48 -11.10
N VAL A 2 -4.05 -2.61 -10.21
CA VAL A 2 -4.63 -2.33 -8.88
C VAL A 2 -6.10 -1.91 -8.95
N ALA A 3 -6.45 -0.93 -9.78
CA ALA A 3 -7.83 -0.44 -9.89
C ALA A 3 -8.86 -1.54 -10.24
N ARG A 4 -8.50 -2.47 -11.14
CA ARG A 4 -9.35 -3.62 -11.49
C ARG A 4 -9.50 -4.60 -10.32
N ALA A 5 -8.45 -4.77 -9.52
CA ALA A 5 -8.46 -5.67 -8.36
C ALA A 5 -9.27 -5.10 -7.18
N THR A 6 -9.29 -3.78 -7.02
CA THR A 6 -9.84 -3.13 -5.81
C THR A 6 -11.15 -2.38 -6.04
N GLY A 7 -11.51 -2.02 -7.27
CA GLY A 7 -12.62 -1.10 -7.55
C GLY A 7 -14.03 -1.56 -7.10
N TYR A 8 -14.21 -2.84 -6.80
CA TYR A 8 -15.46 -3.41 -6.27
C TYR A 8 -15.34 -3.92 -4.84
N HIS A 9 -14.21 -3.69 -4.18
CA HIS A 9 -13.97 -4.12 -2.81
C HIS A 9 -13.89 -2.89 -1.92
N GLU A 10 -14.50 -2.98 -0.75
CA GLU A 10 -14.47 -1.92 0.25
C GLU A 10 -13.02 -1.60 0.65
N MET A 11 -12.73 -0.31 0.85
CA MET A 11 -11.51 0.15 1.50
C MET A 11 -11.70 0.04 3.03
N THR A 12 -11.05 -0.92 3.65
CA THR A 12 -11.26 -1.26 5.08
C THR A 12 -10.32 -0.55 6.03
N ASP A 13 -9.17 -0.08 5.53
CA ASP A 13 -8.21 0.72 6.31
C ASP A 13 -7.48 1.72 5.40
N HIS A 14 -7.21 2.91 5.92
CA HIS A 14 -6.39 3.94 5.27
C HIS A 14 -5.54 4.65 6.31
N GLN A 15 -4.24 4.68 6.06
CA GLN A 15 -3.25 5.23 6.97
C GLN A 15 -2.27 6.14 6.26
N ILE A 16 -1.87 7.18 6.97
CA ILE A 16 -0.76 8.04 6.58
C ILE A 16 0.45 7.61 7.38
N LEU A 17 1.54 7.28 6.69
CA LEU A 17 2.73 6.67 7.29
C LEU A 17 3.83 7.69 7.58
N THR A 18 3.78 8.88 6.97
CA THR A 18 4.78 9.95 7.16
C THR A 18 4.14 11.27 7.60
N PRO A 19 4.83 12.10 8.39
CA PRO A 19 4.28 13.38 8.87
C PRO A 19 3.91 14.37 7.75
N ASP A 20 4.65 14.35 6.65
CA ASP A 20 4.41 15.15 5.43
C ASP A 20 3.26 14.58 4.57
N ARG A 21 2.69 13.44 4.98
CA ARG A 21 1.54 12.76 4.36
C ARG A 21 1.79 12.23 2.94
N THR A 22 3.05 12.13 2.55
CA THR A 22 3.45 11.69 1.21
C THR A 22 3.43 10.17 1.06
N VAL A 23 3.58 9.41 2.14
CA VAL A 23 3.46 7.94 2.11
C VAL A 23 2.15 7.51 2.76
N GLN A 24 1.37 6.75 2.02
CA GLN A 24 0.03 6.30 2.44
C GLN A 24 -0.15 4.82 2.17
N ARG A 25 -0.90 4.15 3.04
CA ARG A 25 -1.27 2.74 2.90
C ARG A 25 -2.77 2.57 2.96
N THR A 26 -3.28 1.75 2.06
CA THR A 26 -4.69 1.37 1.98
C THR A 26 -4.83 -0.14 1.98
N VAL A 27 -5.77 -0.67 2.76
CA VAL A 27 -6.17 -2.09 2.74
C VAL A 27 -7.58 -2.19 2.20
N PHE A 28 -7.80 -3.17 1.32
CA PHE A 28 -9.10 -3.49 0.76
C PHE A 28 -9.62 -4.82 1.31
N ALA A 29 -10.95 -5.00 1.35
CA ALA A 29 -11.61 -6.17 1.91
C ALA A 29 -11.18 -7.51 1.29
N ASN A 30 -10.67 -7.50 0.04
CA ASN A 30 -10.12 -8.69 -0.61
C ASN A 30 -8.66 -8.99 -0.28
N GLY A 31 -8.09 -8.35 0.75
CA GLY A 31 -6.72 -8.58 1.20
C GLY A 31 -5.65 -7.87 0.38
N VAL A 32 -6.02 -7.07 -0.63
CA VAL A 32 -5.07 -6.22 -1.34
C VAL A 32 -4.63 -5.08 -0.42
N THR A 33 -3.31 -4.93 -0.25
CA THR A 33 -2.69 -3.78 0.41
C THR A 33 -1.93 -2.97 -0.63
N VAL A 34 -2.15 -1.66 -0.64
CA VAL A 34 -1.46 -0.71 -1.52
C VAL A 34 -0.70 0.26 -0.62
N THR A 35 0.60 0.44 -0.86
CA THR A 35 1.37 1.54 -0.28
C THR A 35 1.92 2.39 -1.41
N VAL A 36 1.65 3.69 -1.37
CA VAL A 36 2.11 4.64 -2.37
C VAL A 36 3.04 5.65 -1.72
N ASN A 37 4.04 6.08 -2.47
CA ASN A 37 4.94 7.15 -2.10
C ASN A 37 4.78 8.31 -3.10
N PHE A 38 4.05 9.35 -2.70
CA PHE A 38 3.92 10.59 -3.46
C PHE A 38 5.12 11.54 -3.28
N GLY A 39 6.08 11.19 -2.42
CA GLY A 39 7.24 12.02 -2.11
C GLY A 39 8.30 11.95 -3.20
N GLU A 40 9.29 12.83 -3.07
CA GLU A 40 10.42 12.97 -4.01
C GLU A 40 11.63 12.08 -3.65
N ARG A 41 11.55 11.32 -2.56
CA ARG A 41 12.63 10.43 -2.08
C ARG A 41 12.11 9.02 -1.85
N PRO A 42 12.95 7.98 -2.01
CA PRO A 42 12.60 6.62 -1.63
C PRO A 42 12.18 6.53 -0.16
N HIS A 43 11.15 5.72 0.12
CA HIS A 43 10.69 5.42 1.46
C HIS A 43 11.04 3.99 1.84
N ARG A 44 11.75 3.80 2.95
CA ARG A 44 12.11 2.48 3.49
C ARG A 44 10.99 1.96 4.40
N MET A 45 10.47 0.80 4.05
CA MET A 45 9.44 0.09 4.81
C MET A 45 10.05 -0.69 5.99
N PRO A 46 9.25 -1.05 7.01
CA PRO A 46 9.72 -1.83 8.16
C PRO A 46 10.31 -3.20 7.81
N ASP A 47 9.90 -3.80 6.69
CA ASP A 47 10.44 -5.08 6.17
C ASP A 47 11.81 -4.91 5.48
N GLY A 48 12.38 -3.70 5.47
CA GLY A 48 13.64 -3.36 4.84
C GLY A 48 13.56 -3.08 3.34
N SER A 49 12.40 -3.29 2.71
CA SER A 49 12.17 -2.92 1.31
C SER A 49 12.06 -1.41 1.13
N GLU A 50 12.18 -0.93 -0.10
CA GLU A 50 11.99 0.48 -0.45
C GLU A 50 10.89 0.65 -1.49
N ILE A 51 10.14 1.74 -1.35
CA ILE A 51 9.24 2.26 -2.37
C ILE A 51 9.89 3.53 -2.94
N PRO A 52 10.32 3.53 -4.22
CA PRO A 52 10.88 4.71 -4.86
C PRO A 52 9.96 5.94 -4.78
N ALA A 53 10.54 7.11 -5.08
CA ALA A 53 9.78 8.33 -5.23
C ALA A 53 8.74 8.18 -6.36
N LEU A 54 7.53 8.72 -6.15
CA LEU A 54 6.43 8.67 -7.12
C LEU A 54 6.05 7.25 -7.57
N ASP A 55 6.20 6.26 -6.69
CA ASP A 55 5.96 4.85 -7.00
C ASP A 55 4.92 4.21 -6.06
N VAL A 56 4.44 3.04 -6.46
CA VAL A 56 3.42 2.26 -5.76
C VAL A 56 3.86 0.80 -5.61
N ARG A 57 3.67 0.27 -4.40
CA ARG A 57 3.78 -1.16 -4.12
C ARG A 57 2.40 -1.70 -3.77
N SER A 58 2.02 -2.82 -4.39
CA SER A 58 0.82 -3.57 -4.00
C SER A 58 1.18 -5.01 -3.67
N SER A 59 0.52 -5.56 -2.66
CA SER A 59 0.62 -6.96 -2.26
C SER A 59 -0.76 -7.52 -1.95
N VAL A 60 -0.89 -8.85 -1.99
CA VAL A 60 -2.08 -9.57 -1.52
C VAL A 60 -1.67 -10.33 -0.27
N LEU A 61 -2.40 -10.13 0.82
CA LEU A 61 -2.30 -11.01 1.98
C LEU A 61 -2.92 -12.35 1.59
N THR A 62 -2.08 -13.33 1.25
CA THR A 62 -2.52 -14.71 1.19
C THR A 62 -2.65 -15.19 2.62
N THR A 63 -3.88 -15.33 3.12
CA THR A 63 -4.12 -16.12 4.32
C THR A 63 -3.68 -17.55 4.01
N LYS A 64 -2.47 -17.93 4.42
CA LYS A 64 -2.14 -19.35 4.56
C LYS A 64 -2.98 -19.86 5.72
N TYR A 65 -4.02 -20.62 5.40
CA TYR A 65 -4.63 -21.50 6.39
C TYR A 65 -3.63 -22.65 6.60
N ASP A 66 -3.11 -22.77 7.83
CA ASP A 66 -2.49 -24.01 8.32
C ASP A 66 -3.55 -25.09 8.54
#